data_AF-A0A7S2G860-F1
#
_entry.id   AF-A0A7S2G860-F1
#
_cell.length_a   1.000
_cell.length_b   1.000
_cell.length_c   1.000
_cell.angle_alpha   90.00
_cell.angle_beta   90.00
_cell.angle_gamma   90.00
#
_symmetry.space_group_name_H-M   'P 1'
#
loop_
_entity.id
_entity.type
_entity.pdbx_description
1 polymer ?
#
loop_
_entity_poly.entity_id
_entity_poly.type
_entity_poly.pdbx_seq_one_letter_code
_entity_poly.pdbx_strand_id
1 'polypeptide(L)'
;PDSNTCFTTAAPAVGLGSKSTLILDGVGVVGCVYNTEADIVIFGTSTEQLKLASWQYICDGIPTTTTTTTSTMSTVTTSTFTAASSNIFSLIGFNENCAWYQIPDVSSNTECFTEAAPYVGLSSIPTVQVDGMGFTGCVFNSGSNLVLYGVTAGVSGATSSLY
;
A
#
# COMPACT_ATOMS: atom_id res chain seq x y z
N PRO A 1 16.09 17.13 12.47
CA PRO A 1 17.24 16.21 12.45
C PRO A 1 17.37 15.66 11.02
N ASP A 2 18.58 15.52 10.48
CA ASP A 2 18.80 14.86 9.18
C ASP A 2 18.87 13.33 9.32
N SER A 3 18.88 12.63 8.18
CA SER A 3 18.92 11.16 8.12
C SER A 3 20.17 10.59 8.77
N ASN A 4 21.31 11.26 8.62
CA ASN A 4 22.57 10.85 9.23
C ASN A 4 22.45 10.91 10.77
N THR A 5 21.95 12.01 11.32
CA THR A 5 21.69 12.15 12.76
C THR A 5 20.72 11.08 13.28
N CYS A 6 19.69 10.72 12.50
CA CYS A 6 18.78 9.63 12.84
C CYS A 6 19.51 8.28 12.92
N PHE A 7 20.25 7.90 11.88
CA PHE A 7 20.82 6.56 11.75
C PHE A 7 22.14 6.36 12.51
N THR A 8 22.97 7.39 12.65
CA THR A 8 24.30 7.28 13.27
C THR A 8 24.33 7.74 14.72
N THR A 9 23.32 8.46 15.19
CA THR A 9 23.32 9.02 16.55
C THR A 9 22.08 8.61 17.33
N ALA A 10 20.87 8.92 16.82
CA ALA A 10 19.64 8.64 17.55
C ALA A 10 19.37 7.13 17.68
N ALA A 11 19.39 6.39 16.58
CA ALA A 11 19.13 4.95 16.58
C ALA A 11 20.14 4.16 17.45
N PRO A 12 21.47 4.36 17.34
CA PRO A 12 22.42 3.70 18.24
C PRO A 12 22.22 4.05 19.72
N ALA A 13 21.87 5.30 20.04
CA ALA A 13 21.66 5.74 21.42
C ALA A 13 20.50 5.00 22.12
N VAL A 14 19.55 4.48 21.36
CA VAL A 14 18.42 3.67 21.87
C VAL A 14 18.57 2.17 21.59
N GLY A 15 19.77 1.71 21.21
CA GLY A 15 20.04 0.29 20.96
C GLY A 15 19.57 -0.23 19.60
N LEU A 16 19.24 0.65 18.65
CA LEU A 16 18.77 0.31 17.30
C LEU A 16 19.88 0.47 16.22
N GLY A 17 21.13 0.65 16.62
CA GLY A 17 22.24 0.93 15.69
C GLY A 17 22.59 -0.20 14.72
N SER A 18 22.09 -1.42 14.96
CA SER A 18 22.25 -2.59 14.08
C SER A 18 21.02 -2.87 13.22
N LYS A 19 19.97 -2.06 13.31
CA LYS A 19 18.72 -2.27 12.57
C LYS A 19 18.85 -1.77 11.13
N SER A 20 18.06 -2.36 10.25
CA SER A 20 17.94 -1.88 8.87
C SER A 20 17.39 -0.46 8.87
N THR A 21 17.92 0.38 7.98
CA THR A 21 17.51 1.78 7.86
C THR A 21 16.76 1.99 6.56
N LEU A 22 15.73 2.84 6.62
CA LEU A 22 14.91 3.16 5.48
C LEU A 22 14.64 4.67 5.45
N ILE A 23 14.90 5.31 4.32
CA ILE A 23 14.49 6.70 4.10
C ILE A 23 13.15 6.64 3.36
N LEU A 24 12.11 7.17 3.98
CA LEU A 24 10.82 7.36 3.35
C LEU A 24 10.59 8.86 3.20
N ASP A 25 10.65 9.33 1.96
CA ASP A 25 10.19 10.68 1.64
C ASP A 25 8.70 10.67 1.34
N GLY A 26 8.02 11.73 1.78
CA GLY A 26 6.59 11.94 1.50
C GLY A 26 5.64 11.08 2.34
N VAL A 27 6.06 10.56 3.49
CA VAL A 27 5.21 9.70 4.36
C VAL A 27 4.44 10.45 5.47
N GLY A 28 4.46 11.78 5.49
CA GLY A 28 3.87 12.55 6.61
C GLY A 28 4.55 12.30 7.96
N VAL A 29 5.73 11.67 7.96
CA VAL A 29 6.56 11.44 9.14
C VAL A 29 7.74 12.40 9.08
N VAL A 30 7.98 13.08 10.20
CA VAL A 30 9.14 13.96 10.41
C VAL A 30 9.98 13.40 11.52
N GLY A 31 11.21 13.01 11.18
CA GLY A 31 12.20 12.52 12.13
C GLY A 31 12.42 11.01 12.02
N CYS A 32 12.90 10.46 13.13
CA CYS A 32 13.40 9.10 13.25
C CYS A 32 12.33 8.24 13.93
N VAL A 33 11.74 7.30 13.20
CA VAL A 33 10.67 6.42 13.68
C VAL A 33 11.16 4.98 13.63
N TYR A 34 11.06 4.28 14.74
CA TYR A 34 11.32 2.84 14.78
C TYR A 34 10.02 2.10 14.50
N ASN A 35 10.02 1.30 13.44
CA ASN A 35 8.90 0.41 13.11
C ASN A 35 9.18 -0.97 13.71
N THR A 36 8.38 -1.35 14.72
CA THR A 36 8.54 -2.63 15.43
C THR A 36 8.14 -3.83 14.58
N GLU A 37 7.21 -3.66 13.64
CA GLU A 37 6.69 -4.74 12.80
C GLU A 37 7.71 -5.17 11.73
N ALA A 38 8.35 -4.18 11.10
CA ALA A 38 9.39 -4.43 10.10
C ALA A 38 10.81 -4.49 10.70
N ASP A 39 10.98 -4.23 12.00
CA ASP A 39 12.27 -4.16 12.68
C ASP A 39 13.26 -3.18 12.02
N ILE A 40 12.74 -2.04 11.55
CA ILE A 40 13.50 -1.02 10.78
C ILE A 40 13.43 0.36 11.42
N VAL A 41 14.48 1.15 11.23
CA VAL A 41 14.51 2.58 11.55
C VAL A 41 14.19 3.37 10.30
N ILE A 42 13.07 4.09 10.32
CA ILE A 42 12.57 4.92 9.24
C ILE A 42 12.94 6.38 9.53
N PHE A 43 13.52 7.05 8.55
CA PHE A 43 13.66 8.50 8.58
C PHE A 43 12.73 9.15 7.56
N GLY A 44 11.95 10.14 8.01
CA GLY A 44 11.09 10.95 7.15
C GLY A 44 11.36 12.44 7.30
N THR A 45 11.20 13.18 6.20
CA THR A 45 11.43 14.63 6.14
C THR A 45 10.16 15.45 5.93
N SER A 46 9.02 14.80 5.67
CA SER A 46 7.80 15.48 5.22
C SER A 46 6.83 15.73 6.37
N THR A 47 6.58 17.01 6.67
CA THR A 47 5.44 17.46 7.49
C THR A 47 4.14 17.43 6.72
N GLU A 48 4.20 17.49 5.40
CA GLU A 48 3.00 17.46 4.56
C GLU A 48 2.42 16.05 4.60
N GLN A 49 1.10 15.98 4.81
CA GLN A 49 0.31 14.77 4.60
C GLN A 49 0.82 14.08 3.35
N LEU A 50 1.05 12.77 3.48
CA LEU A 50 1.45 11.82 2.43
C LEU A 50 1.61 12.52 1.09
N LYS A 51 2.84 12.81 0.68
CA LYS A 51 3.12 13.45 -0.60
C LYS A 51 2.77 12.43 -1.67
N LEU A 52 1.48 12.35 -1.99
CA LEU A 52 0.90 11.29 -2.79
C LEU A 52 1.39 11.33 -4.25
N ALA A 53 2.18 12.34 -4.61
CA ALA A 53 2.80 12.47 -5.92
C ALA A 53 3.71 11.27 -6.29
N SER A 54 4.19 10.49 -5.32
CA SER A 54 4.93 9.24 -5.60
C SER A 54 4.20 7.97 -5.16
N TRP A 55 3.00 8.10 -4.58
CA TRP A 55 2.22 7.01 -4.00
C TRP A 55 1.09 6.61 -4.95
N GLN A 56 0.97 5.32 -5.21
CA GLN A 56 -0.12 4.74 -6.00
C GLN A 56 -0.77 3.63 -5.18
N TYR A 57 -2.06 3.78 -4.89
CA TYR A 57 -2.80 2.77 -4.14
C TYR A 57 -3.07 1.54 -5.01
N ILE A 58 -2.94 0.36 -4.42
CA ILE A 58 -3.38 -0.91 -5.00
C ILE A 58 -4.69 -1.28 -4.32
N CYS A 59 -5.77 -1.28 -5.09
CA CYS A 59 -7.12 -1.51 -4.59
C CYS A 59 -7.64 -2.89 -4.98
N ASP A 60 -8.49 -3.46 -4.13
CA ASP A 60 -9.19 -4.71 -4.41
C ASP A 60 -10.35 -4.41 -5.37
N GLY A 61 -10.11 -4.58 -6.65
CA GLY A 61 -11.07 -4.27 -7.70
C GLY A 61 -12.28 -5.20 -7.63
N ILE A 62 -13.43 -4.64 -7.94
CA ILE A 62 -14.71 -5.35 -7.87
C ILE A 62 -14.66 -6.53 -8.88
N PRO A 63 -14.84 -7.78 -8.44
CA PRO A 63 -14.85 -8.92 -9.34
C PRO A 63 -15.98 -8.75 -10.36
N THR A 64 -15.61 -8.70 -11.64
CA THR A 64 -16.60 -8.62 -12.72
C THR A 64 -17.10 -10.02 -13.04
N THR A 65 -18.31 -10.37 -12.58
CA THR A 65 -18.92 -11.67 -12.87
C THR A 65 -19.27 -11.78 -14.34
N THR A 66 -18.42 -12.42 -15.15
CA THR A 66 -18.69 -12.63 -16.58
C THR A 66 -19.54 -13.88 -16.75
N THR A 67 -20.87 -13.73 -16.84
CA THR A 67 -21.76 -14.85 -17.18
C THR A 67 -21.66 -15.14 -18.67
N THR A 68 -20.98 -16.22 -19.04
CA THR A 68 -20.89 -16.66 -20.44
C THR A 68 -22.03 -17.64 -20.72
N THR A 69 -23.06 -17.19 -21.44
CA THR A 69 -24.17 -18.06 -21.86
C THR A 69 -23.84 -18.67 -23.23
N THR A 70 -23.32 -19.89 -23.25
CA THR A 70 -23.08 -20.61 -24.51
C THR A 70 -24.37 -21.32 -24.92
N SER A 71 -25.09 -20.78 -25.91
CA SER A 71 -26.25 -21.46 -26.51
C SER A 71 -25.80 -22.30 -27.71
N THR A 72 -25.62 -23.60 -27.49
CA THR A 72 -25.52 -24.59 -28.57
C THR A 72 -26.87 -25.27 -28.75
N MET A 73 -27.41 -25.23 -29.96
CA MET A 73 -28.64 -25.95 -30.32
C MET A 73 -28.45 -27.45 -30.07
N SER A 74 -29.29 -28.02 -29.21
CA SER A 74 -29.35 -29.43 -28.77
C SER A 74 -28.64 -29.71 -27.44
N THR A 75 -29.43 -30.21 -26.48
CA THR A 75 -29.11 -30.55 -25.07
C THR A 75 -28.80 -29.37 -24.13
N VAL A 76 -29.79 -29.00 -23.31
CA VAL A 76 -29.63 -28.07 -22.17
C VAL A 76 -28.93 -28.82 -21.05
N THR A 77 -27.61 -28.65 -20.95
CA THR A 77 -26.84 -29.03 -19.76
C THR A 77 -26.51 -27.75 -19.02
N THR A 78 -27.17 -27.49 -17.89
CA THR A 78 -26.87 -26.36 -17.02
C THR A 78 -25.59 -26.65 -16.25
N SER A 79 -24.44 -26.35 -16.83
CA SER A 79 -23.16 -26.38 -16.12
C SER A 79 -22.98 -25.05 -15.39
N THR A 80 -23.25 -25.04 -14.09
CA THR A 80 -22.90 -23.91 -13.22
C THR A 80 -21.38 -23.91 -13.03
N PHE A 81 -20.68 -23.16 -13.87
CA PHE A 81 -19.29 -22.83 -13.61
C PHE A 81 -19.25 -21.69 -12.61
N THR A 82 -18.97 -22.01 -11.35
CA THR A 82 -18.51 -21.01 -10.38
C THR A 82 -17.07 -20.68 -10.77
N ALA A 83 -16.89 -19.65 -11.59
CA ALA A 83 -15.56 -19.08 -11.77
C ALA A 83 -15.07 -18.62 -10.39
N ALA A 84 -13.90 -19.10 -9.96
CA ALA A 84 -13.23 -18.53 -8.81
C ALA A 84 -13.16 -17.01 -9.02
N SER A 85 -13.58 -16.24 -8.02
CA SER A 85 -13.35 -14.80 -8.02
C SER A 85 -11.84 -14.58 -8.08
N SER A 86 -11.31 -14.37 -9.27
CA SER A 86 -9.98 -13.79 -9.41
C SER A 86 -10.12 -12.36 -8.90
N ASN A 87 -9.66 -12.08 -7.68
CA ASN A 87 -9.56 -10.71 -7.18
C ASN A 87 -8.81 -9.90 -8.25
N ILE A 88 -9.43 -8.84 -8.76
CA ILE A 88 -8.87 -8.01 -9.82
C ILE A 88 -8.20 -6.85 -9.11
N PHE A 89 -6.88 -6.77 -9.07
CA PHE A 89 -6.22 -5.64 -8.41
C PHE A 89 -5.99 -4.50 -9.40
N SER A 90 -6.13 -3.25 -8.94
CA SER A 90 -5.88 -2.07 -9.77
C SER A 90 -4.89 -1.14 -9.09
N LEU A 91 -3.88 -0.70 -9.84
CA LEU A 91 -2.97 0.37 -9.44
C LEU A 91 -3.61 1.70 -9.84
N ILE A 92 -4.01 2.48 -8.85
CA ILE A 92 -4.67 3.77 -9.02
C ILE A 92 -3.61 4.87 -9.19
N GLY A 93 -3.98 5.99 -9.83
CA GLY A 93 -3.08 7.09 -10.13
C GLY A 93 -2.48 7.77 -8.89
N PHE A 94 -1.48 8.60 -9.13
CA PHE A 94 -0.89 9.42 -8.07
C PHE A 94 -1.93 10.35 -7.45
N ASN A 95 -1.83 10.58 -6.14
CA ASN A 95 -2.77 11.40 -5.37
C ASN A 95 -4.19 10.85 -5.25
N GLU A 96 -4.45 9.64 -5.71
CA GLU A 96 -5.76 9.00 -5.61
C GLU A 96 -5.73 7.86 -4.59
N ASN A 97 -6.88 7.50 -4.03
CA ASN A 97 -7.03 6.37 -3.11
C ASN A 97 -8.25 5.52 -3.47
N CYS A 98 -8.33 4.31 -2.90
CA CYS A 98 -9.42 3.37 -3.18
C CYS A 98 -10.79 3.94 -2.79
N ALA A 99 -10.84 4.71 -1.69
CA ALA A 99 -12.07 5.33 -1.19
C ALA A 99 -12.69 6.34 -2.17
N TRP A 100 -11.90 7.05 -2.98
CA TRP A 100 -12.41 7.98 -4.00
C TRP A 100 -13.19 7.27 -5.10
N TYR A 101 -12.80 6.04 -5.42
CA TYR A 101 -13.47 5.20 -6.40
C TYR A 101 -14.50 4.25 -5.78
N GLN A 102 -14.73 4.34 -4.46
CA GLN A 102 -15.56 3.41 -3.70
C GLN A 102 -15.11 1.94 -3.85
N ILE A 103 -13.81 1.74 -4.06
CA ILE A 103 -13.18 0.42 -4.14
C ILE A 103 -12.62 0.09 -2.74
N PRO A 104 -12.81 -1.14 -2.24
CA PRO A 104 -12.18 -1.54 -0.98
C PRO A 104 -10.65 -1.51 -1.07
N ASP A 105 -10.01 -1.09 0.02
CA ASP A 105 -8.58 -1.27 0.19
C ASP A 105 -8.23 -2.76 0.33
N VAL A 106 -7.03 -3.14 -0.10
CA VAL A 106 -6.48 -4.47 0.15
C VAL A 106 -6.44 -4.75 1.66
N SER A 107 -6.98 -5.89 2.05
CA SER A 107 -7.38 -6.17 3.44
C SER A 107 -6.25 -6.69 4.34
N SER A 108 -5.15 -7.16 3.74
CA SER A 108 -4.02 -7.74 4.48
C SER A 108 -2.67 -7.50 3.79
N ASN A 109 -1.60 -7.56 4.59
CA ASN A 109 -0.23 -7.53 4.08
C ASN A 109 0.05 -8.70 3.12
N THR A 110 -0.53 -9.86 3.41
CA THR A 110 -0.36 -11.09 2.63
C THR A 110 -0.99 -10.88 1.27
N GLU A 111 -2.25 -10.47 1.22
CA GLU A 111 -2.93 -10.14 -0.04
C GLU A 111 -2.18 -9.05 -0.82
N CYS A 112 -1.69 -8.00 -0.13
CA CYS A 112 -0.90 -6.94 -0.76
C CYS A 112 0.37 -7.45 -1.43
N PHE A 113 1.16 -8.27 -0.73
CA PHE A 113 2.49 -8.66 -1.17
C PHE A 113 2.50 -9.90 -2.07
N THR A 114 1.58 -10.86 -1.85
CA THR A 114 1.58 -12.14 -2.57
C THR A 114 0.60 -12.17 -3.74
N GLU A 115 -0.41 -11.30 -3.76
CA GLU A 115 -1.45 -11.31 -4.78
C GLU A 115 -1.49 -9.97 -5.53
N ALA A 116 -1.74 -8.87 -4.82
CA ALA A 116 -2.03 -7.57 -5.41
C ALA A 116 -0.82 -6.95 -6.13
N ALA A 117 0.34 -6.87 -5.46
CA ALA A 117 1.55 -6.33 -6.05
C ALA A 117 2.03 -7.14 -7.28
N PRO A 118 2.10 -8.48 -7.24
CA PRO A 118 2.40 -9.26 -8.44
C PRO A 118 1.39 -9.05 -9.58
N TYR A 119 0.10 -8.92 -9.26
CA TYR A 119 -0.96 -8.72 -10.26
C TYR A 119 -0.76 -7.42 -11.06
N VAL A 120 -0.34 -6.34 -10.40
CA VAL A 120 -0.08 -5.05 -11.04
C VAL A 120 1.35 -4.89 -11.57
N GLY A 121 2.11 -5.99 -11.65
CA GLY A 121 3.46 -6.01 -12.24
C GLY A 121 4.59 -5.56 -11.29
N LEU A 122 4.36 -5.58 -9.98
CA LEU A 122 5.33 -5.17 -8.95
C LEU A 122 5.97 -6.37 -8.22
N SER A 123 5.97 -7.56 -8.83
CA SER A 123 6.45 -8.81 -8.19
C SER A 123 7.92 -8.81 -7.77
N SER A 124 8.75 -7.93 -8.36
CA SER A 124 10.18 -7.81 -8.04
C SER A 124 10.49 -6.61 -7.14
N ILE A 125 9.47 -5.87 -6.70
CA ILE A 125 9.63 -4.69 -5.86
C ILE A 125 9.71 -5.13 -4.40
N PRO A 126 10.68 -4.65 -3.61
CA PRO A 126 10.76 -4.99 -2.19
C PRO A 126 9.50 -4.51 -1.45
N THR A 127 9.00 -5.37 -0.56
CA THR A 127 7.78 -5.16 0.22
C THR A 127 8.12 -4.84 1.67
N VAL A 128 7.45 -3.86 2.27
CA VAL A 128 7.65 -3.49 3.68
C VAL A 128 6.29 -3.20 4.32
N GLN A 129 6.01 -3.84 5.45
CA GLN A 129 4.88 -3.45 6.29
C GLN A 129 5.29 -2.27 7.17
N VAL A 130 4.51 -1.18 7.12
CA VAL A 130 4.77 0.02 7.90
C VAL A 130 3.51 0.48 8.63
N ASP A 131 3.38 0.04 9.87
CA ASP A 131 2.31 0.50 10.76
C ASP A 131 2.68 1.81 11.48
N GLY A 132 1.67 2.62 11.81
CA GLY A 132 1.80 3.93 12.42
C GLY A 132 2.01 5.10 11.45
N MET A 133 2.00 4.84 10.13
CA MET A 133 2.37 5.83 9.11
C MET A 133 1.18 6.64 8.56
N GLY A 134 -0.01 6.50 9.14
CA GLY A 134 -1.19 7.26 8.72
C GLY A 134 -1.67 6.92 7.31
N PHE A 135 -1.60 5.65 6.89
CA PHE A 135 -2.35 5.13 5.75
C PHE A 135 -2.79 3.68 6.01
N THR A 136 -3.90 3.33 5.37
CA THR A 136 -4.44 1.96 5.36
C THR A 136 -4.35 1.40 3.95
N GLY A 137 -4.02 0.12 3.82
CA GLY A 137 -4.04 -0.60 2.55
C GLY A 137 -2.66 -0.81 1.93
N CYS A 138 -2.66 -1.18 0.65
CA CYS A 138 -1.49 -1.53 -0.13
C CYS A 138 -1.10 -0.36 -1.04
N VAL A 139 0.15 0.10 -0.97
CA VAL A 139 0.62 1.29 -1.70
C VAL A 139 1.96 1.03 -2.35
N PHE A 140 2.11 1.39 -3.62
CA PHE A 140 3.39 1.47 -4.27
C PHE A 140 3.97 2.89 -4.14
N ASN A 141 5.14 3.02 -3.51
CA ASN A 141 5.92 4.25 -3.49
C ASN A 141 6.99 4.20 -4.57
N SER A 142 6.74 4.91 -5.66
CA SER A 142 7.65 5.03 -6.81
C SER A 142 8.94 5.79 -6.49
N GLY A 143 8.94 6.64 -5.46
CA GLY A 143 10.12 7.42 -5.05
C GLY A 143 11.17 6.57 -4.34
N SER A 144 10.73 5.62 -3.52
CA SER A 144 11.61 4.64 -2.84
C SER A 144 11.68 3.29 -3.55
N ASN A 145 10.86 3.09 -4.60
CA ASN A 145 10.67 1.83 -5.30
C ASN A 145 10.34 0.68 -4.33
N LEU A 146 9.30 0.88 -3.50
CA LEU A 146 8.84 -0.07 -2.49
C LEU A 146 7.33 -0.27 -2.57
N VAL A 147 6.87 -1.49 -2.28
CA VAL A 147 5.47 -1.76 -1.96
C VAL A 147 5.31 -1.73 -0.44
N LEU A 148 4.42 -0.89 0.04
CA LEU A 148 4.14 -0.63 1.44
C LEU A 148 2.75 -1.16 1.79
N TYR A 149 2.62 -1.79 2.95
CA TYR A 149 1.32 -2.10 3.54
C TYR A 149 1.21 -1.43 4.90
N GLY A 150 0.09 -0.75 5.17
CA GLY A 150 -0.16 -0.12 6.45
C GLY A 150 -1.58 -0.41 6.94
N VAL A 151 -1.77 -0.50 8.26
CA VAL A 151 -3.11 -0.64 8.86
C VAL A 151 -3.60 0.60 9.58
N THR A 152 -2.80 1.66 9.62
CA THR A 152 -3.11 2.85 10.41
C THR A 152 -4.02 3.77 9.63
N ALA A 153 -5.29 3.87 10.04
CA ALA A 153 -6.23 4.82 9.47
C ALA A 153 -5.52 6.16 9.26
N GLY A 154 -5.45 6.61 8.01
CA GLY A 154 -4.87 7.92 7.74
C GLY A 154 -5.59 8.94 8.58
N VAL A 155 -4.83 9.86 9.17
CA VAL A 155 -5.44 11.05 9.76
C VAL A 155 -6.34 11.62 8.68
N SER A 156 -7.65 11.50 8.90
CA SER A 156 -8.69 11.89 7.97
C SER A 156 -8.68 13.42 7.85
N GLY A 157 -7.67 13.92 7.16
CA GLY A 157 -7.50 15.30 6.77
C GLY A 157 -8.32 15.65 5.54
N ALA A 158 -9.38 14.89 5.24
CA ALA A 158 -10.51 15.39 4.47
C ALA A 158 -11.30 16.44 5.27
N THR A 159 -10.61 17.47 5.75
CA THR A 159 -11.12 18.84 5.75
C THR A 159 -10.19 19.55 4.77
N SER A 160 -10.42 19.43 3.47
CA SER A 160 -11.24 20.43 2.77
C SER A 160 -11.76 21.52 3.70
N SER A 161 -10.87 22.42 4.13
CA SER A 161 -11.26 23.79 4.39
C SER A 161 -10.50 24.63 3.39
N LEU A 162 -11.20 24.94 2.29
CA LEU A 162 -11.03 26.20 1.58
C LEU A 162 -10.77 27.31 2.62
N TYR A 163 -9.64 27.99 2.51
CA TYR A 163 -9.48 29.44 2.65
C TYR A 163 -8.12 29.88 2.11
#